data_AF-A0A1M7Z0E5-F1
#
_entry.id   AF-A0A1M7Z0E5-F1
#
_cell.length_a   1.000
_cell.length_b   1.000
_cell.length_c   1.000
_cell.angle_alpha   90.00
_cell.angle_beta   90.00
_cell.angle_gamma   90.00
#
_symmetry.space_group_name_H-M   'P 1'
#
loop_
_entity.id
_entity.type
_entity.pdbx_description
1 polymer ?
#
loop_
_entity_poly.entity_id
_entity_poly.type
_entity_poly.pdbx_seq_one_letter_code
_entity_poly.pdbx_strand_id
1 'polypeptide(L)'
;MKVKCFLLFFGFFFAFFGSYAYAVDNIWTKYYNNGIQEYNLKNNEGDLFSISCDEERTLDGKDTNVLISDASGNHYYSDRDNIDVLFHDNKYHIPSTLEGKSNQLLWVNFINAIKTNQQFKVVVNDKHNYTFISSIMSTKVILKYLSGCNVDNVKNKTYIENDLESKSKKETDITSDDLITQWHSKYIEGIAKYNIMNYSGDYFFINCDLKSDNDSGNTYVTFKDKDGNEFSSKDDKNEITILINGIAYWIPPVLFGREEWYNFINAIKTPYKFKVYINNMKEGYEFIPEYKSVDSELKYLDKCNVSL
;
A
#
# COMPACT_ATOMS: atom_id res chain seq x y z
N MET A 1 12.60 46.10 38.04
CA MET A 1 12.84 44.76 37.46
C MET A 1 11.50 44.09 37.22
N LYS A 2 11.05 43.98 35.97
CA LYS A 2 9.87 43.19 35.58
C LYS A 2 10.38 42.10 34.64
N VAL A 3 10.40 40.85 35.11
CA VAL A 3 10.75 39.68 34.32
C VAL A 3 9.52 39.37 33.44
N LYS A 4 9.66 39.51 32.13
CA LYS A 4 8.66 39.03 31.17
C LYS A 4 8.89 37.54 30.96
N CYS A 5 7.94 36.72 31.40
CA CYS A 5 7.88 35.31 31.08
C CYS A 5 7.44 35.19 29.61
N PHE A 6 8.36 34.81 28.74
CA PHE A 6 8.05 34.54 27.33
C PHE A 6 7.55 33.10 27.25
N LEU A 7 6.23 32.94 27.13
CA LEU A 7 5.61 31.65 26.79
C LEU A 7 6.07 31.26 25.39
N LEU A 8 7.04 30.34 25.32
CA LEU A 8 7.34 29.60 24.11
C LEU A 8 6.16 28.68 23.82
N PHE A 9 5.32 29.07 22.87
CA PHE A 9 4.41 28.15 22.20
C PHE A 9 5.27 27.12 21.46
N PHE A 10 5.46 25.95 22.08
CA PHE A 10 5.99 24.78 21.42
C PHE A 10 4.91 24.31 20.44
N GLY A 11 4.92 24.88 19.22
CA GLY A 11 4.16 24.33 18.11
C GLY A 11 4.68 22.92 17.88
N PHE A 12 3.88 21.93 18.26
CA PHE A 12 4.13 20.53 18.00
C PHE A 12 4.00 20.33 16.48
N PHE A 13 5.09 20.60 15.76
CA PHE A 13 5.25 20.22 14.36
C PHE A 13 5.31 18.69 14.34
N PHE A 14 4.16 18.04 14.17
CA PHE A 14 4.13 16.70 13.62
C PHE A 14 4.56 16.83 12.16
N ALA A 15 5.87 16.82 11.93
CA ALA A 15 6.40 16.52 10.62
C ALA A 15 6.04 15.05 10.36
N PHE A 16 4.91 14.84 9.70
CA PHE A 16 4.55 13.57 9.06
C PHE A 16 5.61 13.30 7.98
N PHE A 17 6.72 12.68 8.40
CA PHE A 17 7.64 12.04 7.47
C PHE A 17 7.05 10.68 7.08
N GLY A 18 5.91 10.71 6.38
CA GLY A 18 5.61 9.66 5.42
C GLY A 18 6.51 9.93 4.23
N SER A 19 7.60 9.18 4.06
CA SER A 19 8.42 9.27 2.86
C SER A 19 7.50 8.94 1.67
N TYR A 20 7.07 9.93 0.91
CA TYR A 20 6.02 9.78 -0.11
C TYR A 20 6.45 8.97 -1.37
N ALA A 21 7.54 8.19 -1.29
CA ALA A 21 8.18 7.56 -2.44
C ALA A 21 7.42 6.32 -2.97
N TYR A 22 6.64 5.64 -2.12
CA TYR A 22 6.33 4.19 -2.22
C TYR A 22 5.25 3.73 -3.23
N ALA A 23 4.82 4.55 -4.19
CA ALA A 23 3.69 4.21 -5.07
C ALA A 23 4.14 3.80 -6.49
N VAL A 24 3.63 2.68 -7.01
CA VAL A 24 3.77 2.31 -8.43
C VAL A 24 2.98 3.30 -9.28
N ASP A 25 3.59 3.80 -10.36
CA ASP A 25 2.97 4.80 -11.23
C ASP A 25 1.58 4.34 -11.69
N ASN A 26 0.61 5.23 -11.57
CA ASN A 26 -0.79 5.06 -11.96
C ASN A 26 -1.54 3.94 -11.21
N ILE A 27 -1.03 3.52 -10.04
CA ILE A 27 -1.67 2.52 -9.18
C ILE A 27 -1.93 3.14 -7.81
N TRP A 28 -3.19 3.06 -7.37
CA TRP A 28 -3.54 3.42 -6.00
C TRP A 28 -2.89 2.45 -5.01
N THR A 29 -2.27 3.00 -3.98
CA THR A 29 -1.83 2.29 -2.79
C THR A 29 -2.62 2.75 -1.58
N LYS A 30 -2.73 1.89 -0.57
CA LYS A 30 -3.39 2.16 0.71
C LYS A 30 -2.40 1.85 1.82
N TYR A 31 -2.26 2.73 2.79
CA TYR A 31 -1.39 2.56 3.95
C TYR A 31 -2.08 3.06 5.22
N TYR A 32 -1.95 2.33 6.33
CA TYR A 32 -2.47 2.76 7.63
C TYR A 32 -1.35 3.08 8.61
N ASN A 33 -1.43 4.24 9.26
CA ASN A 33 -0.45 4.67 10.25
C ASN A 33 -1.08 5.57 11.30
N ASN A 34 -0.92 5.20 12.58
CA ASN A 34 -1.31 6.01 13.73
C ASN A 34 -2.71 6.64 13.61
N GLY A 35 -3.72 5.84 13.24
CA GLY A 35 -5.10 6.33 13.13
C GLY A 35 -5.47 6.93 11.78
N ILE A 36 -4.50 7.14 10.88
CA ILE A 36 -4.73 7.73 9.57
C ILE A 36 -4.62 6.66 8.50
N GLN A 37 -5.69 6.54 7.70
CA GLN A 37 -5.71 5.76 6.48
C GLN A 37 -5.36 6.66 5.29
N GLU A 38 -4.23 6.39 4.64
CA GLU A 38 -3.74 7.13 3.48
C GLU A 38 -3.98 6.36 2.19
N TYR A 39 -4.37 7.08 1.14
CA TYR A 39 -4.55 6.58 -0.22
C TYR A 39 -3.68 7.40 -1.16
N ASN A 40 -2.75 6.76 -1.84
CA ASN A 40 -1.71 7.43 -2.60
C ASN A 40 -1.76 7.00 -4.07
N LEU A 41 -1.58 7.95 -4.99
CA LEU A 41 -1.47 7.73 -6.43
C LEU A 41 -0.35 8.58 -6.99
N LYS A 42 0.67 7.94 -7.56
CA LYS A 42 1.77 8.62 -8.26
C LYS A 42 1.52 8.60 -9.75
N ASN A 43 1.78 9.69 -10.47
CA ASN A 43 1.74 9.70 -11.94
C ASN A 43 3.13 9.36 -12.54
N ASN A 44 3.24 9.34 -13.88
CA ASN A 44 4.49 9.01 -14.57
C ASN A 44 5.55 10.12 -14.48
N GLU A 45 5.10 11.34 -14.19
CA GLU A 45 5.89 12.54 -13.98
C GLU A 45 6.56 12.54 -12.60
N GLY A 46 6.10 11.68 -11.68
CA GLY A 46 6.61 11.55 -10.32
C GLY A 46 5.85 12.38 -9.29
N ASP A 47 4.77 13.05 -9.69
CA ASP A 47 3.88 13.75 -8.77
C ASP A 47 3.04 12.75 -7.98
N LEU A 48 2.84 13.01 -6.69
CA LEU A 48 2.01 12.23 -5.79
C LEU A 48 0.72 12.97 -5.45
N PHE A 49 -0.40 12.26 -5.57
CA PHE A 49 -1.69 12.63 -5.01
C PHE A 49 -1.99 11.74 -3.80
N SER A 50 -2.23 12.36 -2.64
CA SER A 50 -2.51 11.66 -1.39
C SER A 50 -3.84 12.12 -0.80
N ILE A 51 -4.66 11.17 -0.37
CA ILE A 51 -5.86 11.41 0.45
C ILE A 51 -5.58 10.80 1.81
N SER A 52 -5.54 11.63 2.85
CA SER A 52 -5.42 11.18 4.23
C SER A 52 -6.79 11.23 4.89
N CYS A 53 -7.13 10.19 5.65
CA CYS A 53 -8.41 10.07 6.33
C CYS A 53 -8.18 9.66 7.77
N ASP A 54 -8.56 10.55 8.69
CA ASP A 54 -8.49 10.30 10.12
C ASP A 54 -9.62 9.36 10.56
N GLU A 55 -9.27 8.13 10.91
CA GLU A 55 -10.22 7.14 11.42
C GLU A 55 -10.48 7.30 12.94
N GLU A 56 -9.64 8.03 13.67
CA GLU A 56 -9.80 8.35 15.09
C GLU A 56 -10.77 9.54 15.32
N ARG A 57 -11.09 10.27 14.26
CA ARG A 57 -12.19 11.24 14.17
C ARG A 57 -12.10 12.36 15.18
N THR A 58 -10.97 13.07 15.20
CA THR A 58 -10.97 14.40 15.81
C THR A 58 -11.92 15.28 14.99
N LEU A 59 -12.87 15.92 15.67
CA LEU A 59 -13.91 16.74 15.03
C LEU A 59 -13.36 17.94 14.25
N ASP A 60 -12.07 18.26 14.40
CA ASP A 60 -11.41 19.33 13.65
C ASP A 60 -10.99 18.90 12.23
N GLY A 61 -10.96 17.58 11.94
CA GLY A 61 -10.71 17.03 10.61
C GLY A 61 -9.36 17.42 10.01
N LYS A 62 -8.40 17.88 10.82
CA LYS A 62 -7.11 18.40 10.33
C LYS A 62 -6.27 17.35 9.63
N ASP A 63 -6.41 16.10 10.09
CA ASP A 63 -5.70 14.95 9.56
C ASP A 63 -6.45 14.29 8.38
N THR A 64 -7.66 14.79 8.06
CA THR A 64 -8.37 14.47 6.83
C THR A 64 -8.13 15.55 5.78
N ASN A 65 -7.22 15.29 4.85
CA ASN A 65 -6.78 16.27 3.87
C ASN A 65 -6.38 15.64 2.53
N VAL A 66 -6.12 16.50 1.56
CA VAL A 66 -5.46 16.13 0.31
C VAL A 66 -4.08 16.79 0.28
N LEU A 67 -3.08 16.00 -0.10
CA LEU A 67 -1.71 16.45 -0.34
C LEU A 67 -1.34 16.21 -1.79
N ILE A 68 -0.70 17.21 -2.40
CA ILE A 68 0.02 17.09 -3.68
C ILE A 68 1.50 17.29 -3.42
N SER A 69 2.31 16.29 -3.79
CA SER A 69 3.77 16.45 -3.83
C SER A 69 4.21 16.42 -5.28
N ASP A 70 4.83 17.49 -5.77
CA ASP A 70 5.34 17.47 -7.15
C ASP A 70 6.72 16.80 -7.24
N ALA A 71 7.10 16.42 -8.45
CA ALA A 71 8.40 15.79 -8.70
C ALA A 71 9.62 16.68 -8.36
N SER A 72 9.41 17.98 -8.12
CA SER A 72 10.45 18.91 -7.67
C SER A 72 10.59 18.97 -6.14
N GLY A 73 9.74 18.25 -5.40
CA GLY A 73 9.74 18.21 -3.95
C GLY A 73 8.91 19.33 -3.29
N ASN A 74 8.08 20.05 -4.04
CA ASN A 74 7.12 20.97 -3.43
C ASN A 74 5.92 20.19 -2.90
N HIS A 75 5.39 20.63 -1.76
CA HIS A 75 4.25 20.01 -1.10
C HIS A 75 3.13 21.02 -0.90
N TYR A 76 1.92 20.66 -1.33
CA TYR A 76 0.73 21.48 -1.23
C TYR A 76 -0.36 20.74 -0.46
N TYR A 77 -0.93 21.39 0.55
CA TYR A 77 -1.84 20.76 1.48
C TYR A 77 -3.19 21.47 1.44
N SER A 78 -4.29 20.74 1.39
CA SER A 78 -5.63 21.36 1.30
C SER A 78 -5.97 22.28 2.47
N ASP A 79 -5.32 22.11 3.63
CA ASP A 79 -5.50 22.96 4.81
C ASP A 79 -4.90 24.38 4.65
N ARG A 80 -3.98 24.56 3.70
CA ARG A 80 -3.22 25.81 3.48
C ARG A 80 -3.28 26.33 2.04
N ASP A 81 -3.46 25.44 1.08
CA ASP A 81 -3.49 25.73 -0.35
C ASP A 81 -4.90 25.54 -0.91
N ASN A 82 -5.25 26.34 -1.92
CA ASN A 82 -6.47 26.13 -2.68
C ASN A 82 -6.27 24.96 -3.64
N ILE A 83 -6.94 23.84 -3.38
CA ILE A 83 -6.87 22.63 -4.20
C ILE A 83 -8.22 22.35 -4.83
N ASP A 84 -8.23 22.25 -6.16
CA ASP A 84 -9.39 21.87 -6.94
C ASP A 84 -9.10 20.63 -7.77
N VAL A 85 -10.02 19.67 -7.75
CA VAL A 85 -9.92 18.44 -8.54
C VAL A 85 -10.97 18.47 -9.65
N LEU A 86 -10.52 18.28 -10.89
CA LEU A 86 -11.37 18.29 -12.07
C LEU A 86 -11.51 16.87 -12.60
N PHE A 87 -12.75 16.41 -12.65
CA PHE A 87 -13.15 15.17 -13.32
C PHE A 87 -13.93 15.56 -14.58
N HIS A 88 -13.33 15.34 -15.76
CA HIS A 88 -13.85 15.88 -17.01
C HIS A 88 -14.03 17.41 -16.90
N ASP A 89 -15.26 17.90 -17.03
CA ASP A 89 -15.60 19.33 -16.93
C ASP A 89 -16.13 19.73 -15.53
N ASN A 90 -16.22 18.79 -14.59
CA ASN A 90 -16.74 19.05 -13.25
C ASN A 90 -15.61 19.38 -12.28
N LYS A 91 -15.71 20.53 -11.61
CA LYS A 91 -14.77 21.01 -10.59
C LYS A 91 -15.25 20.65 -9.19
N TYR A 92 -14.36 20.06 -8.40
CA TYR A 92 -14.58 19.71 -7.00
C TYR A 92 -13.54 20.42 -6.14
N HIS A 93 -13.99 21.40 -5.37
CA HIS A 93 -13.13 22.11 -4.44
C HIS A 93 -12.89 21.28 -3.19
N ILE A 94 -11.62 21.13 -2.79
CA ILE A 94 -11.25 20.45 -1.55
C ILE A 94 -11.28 21.47 -0.42
N PRO A 95 -12.17 21.29 0.58
CA PRO A 95 -12.25 22.25 1.68
C PRO A 95 -11.00 22.19 2.56
N SER A 96 -10.59 23.33 3.11
CA SER A 96 -9.44 23.42 4.01
C SER A 96 -9.70 22.91 5.44
N THR A 97 -10.96 22.64 5.77
CA THR A 97 -11.39 22.03 7.01
C THR A 97 -12.71 21.30 6.79
N LEU A 98 -12.97 20.25 7.56
CA LEU A 98 -14.27 19.56 7.59
C LEU A 98 -15.24 20.16 8.61
N GLU A 99 -14.89 21.28 9.24
CA GLU A 99 -15.80 22.01 10.12
C GLU A 99 -16.99 22.57 9.33
N GLY A 100 -18.20 22.21 9.77
CA GLY A 100 -19.45 22.69 9.19
C GLY A 100 -19.99 21.83 8.04
N LYS A 101 -21.32 21.76 7.96
CA LYS A 101 -22.04 20.89 7.02
C LYS A 101 -21.72 21.14 5.55
N SER A 102 -21.46 22.40 5.18
CA SER A 102 -21.14 22.76 3.79
C SER A 102 -19.83 22.12 3.34
N ASN A 103 -18.80 22.19 4.19
CA ASN A 103 -17.49 21.63 3.88
C ASN A 103 -17.52 20.10 3.87
N GLN A 104 -18.24 19.49 4.82
CA GLN A 104 -18.47 18.04 4.83
C GLN A 104 -19.14 17.56 3.53
N LEU A 105 -20.10 18.33 3.00
CA LEU A 105 -20.76 18.00 1.73
C LEU A 105 -19.80 18.11 0.54
N LEU A 106 -18.95 19.15 0.50
CA LEU A 106 -17.91 19.27 -0.53
C LEU A 106 -16.96 18.06 -0.52
N TRP A 107 -16.50 17.68 0.68
CA TRP A 107 -15.63 16.52 0.86
C TRP A 107 -16.29 15.21 0.41
N VAL A 108 -17.52 14.94 0.86
CA VAL A 108 -18.26 13.73 0.46
C VAL A 108 -18.48 13.67 -1.05
N ASN A 109 -18.80 14.80 -1.69
CA ASN A 109 -18.97 14.87 -3.13
C ASN A 109 -17.65 14.56 -3.87
N PHE A 110 -16.53 15.12 -3.40
CA PHE A 110 -15.20 14.79 -3.92
C PHE A 110 -14.88 13.28 -3.75
N ILE A 111 -15.06 12.73 -2.54
CA ILE A 111 -14.80 11.31 -2.24
C ILE A 111 -15.66 10.39 -3.11
N ASN A 112 -16.90 10.76 -3.40
CA ASN A 112 -17.76 9.97 -4.30
C ASN A 112 -17.31 10.06 -5.76
N ALA A 113 -16.84 11.23 -6.20
CA ALA A 113 -16.34 11.41 -7.56
C ALA A 113 -15.03 10.64 -7.79
N ILE A 114 -14.04 10.75 -6.90
CA ILE A 114 -12.73 10.09 -7.07
C ILE A 114 -12.84 8.56 -7.14
N LYS A 115 -13.81 7.95 -6.44
CA LYS A 115 -14.06 6.50 -6.48
C LYS A 115 -14.40 5.94 -7.87
N THR A 116 -14.91 6.79 -8.75
CA THR A 116 -15.51 6.36 -10.03
C THR A 116 -14.75 6.87 -11.25
N ASN A 117 -13.85 7.83 -11.08
CA ASN A 117 -13.08 8.44 -12.16
C ASN A 117 -11.63 7.93 -12.15
N GLN A 118 -11.14 7.47 -13.30
CA GLN A 118 -9.74 7.03 -13.44
C GLN A 118 -8.80 8.16 -13.85
N GLN A 119 -9.32 9.24 -14.44
CA GLN A 119 -8.51 10.37 -14.88
C GLN A 119 -9.03 11.65 -14.25
N PHE A 120 -8.11 12.45 -13.74
CA PHE A 120 -8.43 13.74 -13.15
C PHE A 120 -7.27 14.71 -13.26
N LYS A 121 -7.59 15.99 -13.19
CA LYS A 121 -6.61 17.06 -13.05
C LYS A 121 -6.71 17.65 -11.67
N VAL A 122 -5.57 18.04 -11.11
CA VAL A 122 -5.52 18.80 -9.86
C VAL A 122 -4.94 20.17 -10.17
N VAL A 123 -5.66 21.19 -9.73
CA VAL A 123 -5.24 22.58 -9.83
C VAL A 123 -4.95 23.09 -8.44
N VAL A 124 -3.72 23.58 -8.23
CA VAL A 124 -3.30 24.16 -6.95
C VAL A 124 -3.07 25.66 -7.13
N ASN A 125 -3.71 26.45 -6.27
CA ASN A 125 -3.62 27.91 -6.22
C ASN A 125 -3.85 28.59 -7.58
N ASP A 126 -4.71 28.00 -8.42
CA ASP A 126 -5.02 28.41 -9.80
C ASP A 126 -3.78 28.55 -10.72
N LYS A 127 -2.67 27.92 -10.37
CA LYS A 127 -1.37 28.08 -11.05
C LYS A 127 -0.76 26.75 -11.48
N HIS A 128 -0.74 25.80 -10.56
CA HIS A 128 -0.09 24.51 -10.79
C HIS A 128 -1.12 23.51 -11.26
N ASN A 129 -0.78 22.72 -12.27
CA ASN A 129 -1.67 21.75 -12.89
C ASN A 129 -0.98 20.39 -12.93
N TYR A 130 -1.63 19.39 -12.34
CA TYR A 130 -1.15 18.01 -12.30
C TYR A 130 -2.19 17.11 -12.95
N THR A 131 -1.75 16.11 -13.71
CA THR A 131 -2.66 15.14 -14.32
C THR A 131 -2.37 13.77 -13.75
N PHE A 132 -3.44 13.08 -13.33
CA PHE A 132 -3.37 11.74 -12.81
C PHE A 132 -4.25 10.82 -13.63
N ILE A 133 -3.73 9.62 -13.89
CA ILE A 133 -4.46 8.51 -14.50
C ILE A 133 -4.23 7.32 -13.59
N SER A 134 -5.28 6.61 -13.18
CA SER A 134 -5.17 5.42 -12.36
C SER A 134 -5.68 4.18 -13.08
N SER A 135 -5.16 3.00 -12.74
CA SER A 135 -5.71 1.75 -13.27
C SER A 135 -7.13 1.52 -12.76
N ILE A 136 -7.98 0.98 -13.62
CA ILE A 136 -9.38 0.67 -13.30
C ILE A 136 -9.47 -0.27 -12.09
N MET A 137 -8.58 -1.28 -12.02
CA MET A 137 -8.60 -2.28 -10.94
C MET A 137 -8.17 -1.68 -9.61
N SER A 138 -7.06 -0.93 -9.56
CA SER A 138 -6.62 -0.30 -8.31
C SER A 138 -7.66 0.69 -7.81
N THR A 139 -8.20 1.53 -8.69
CA THR A 139 -9.29 2.48 -8.38
C THR A 139 -10.48 1.75 -7.76
N LYS A 140 -10.97 0.69 -8.41
CA LYS A 140 -12.15 -0.05 -7.96
C LYS A 140 -11.93 -0.78 -6.63
N VAL A 141 -10.75 -1.36 -6.41
CA VAL A 141 -10.49 -2.18 -5.22
C VAL A 141 -10.05 -1.35 -4.04
N ILE A 142 -9.11 -0.42 -4.24
CA ILE A 142 -8.53 0.39 -3.18
C ILE A 142 -9.51 1.47 -2.73
N LEU A 143 -10.08 2.24 -3.66
CA LEU A 143 -10.96 3.36 -3.30
C LEU A 143 -12.36 2.93 -2.83
N LYS A 144 -12.73 1.65 -3.03
CA LYS A 144 -13.94 1.09 -2.41
C LYS A 144 -13.96 1.29 -0.90
N TYR A 145 -12.79 1.30 -0.26
CA TYR A 145 -12.62 1.37 1.19
C TYR A 145 -12.37 2.79 1.73
N LEU A 146 -12.52 3.85 0.93
CA LEU A 146 -12.59 5.26 1.39
C LEU A 146 -13.78 5.51 2.36
N SER A 147 -14.35 4.48 2.97
CA SER A 147 -15.33 4.54 4.05
C SER A 147 -14.79 5.20 5.31
N GLY A 148 -13.48 5.13 5.58
CA GLY A 148 -12.83 5.88 6.67
C GLY A 148 -12.90 7.39 6.46
N CYS A 149 -12.97 7.83 5.19
CA CYS A 149 -13.07 9.23 4.79
C CYS A 149 -14.51 9.75 4.75
N ASN A 150 -15.51 8.89 5.03
CA ASN A 150 -16.91 9.28 4.99
C ASN A 150 -17.39 9.71 6.37
N VAL A 151 -17.94 10.92 6.47
CA VAL A 151 -18.36 11.56 7.72
C VAL A 151 -19.55 10.83 8.39
N ASP A 152 -20.21 9.92 7.67
CA ASP A 152 -21.44 9.24 8.08
C ASP A 152 -21.27 7.85 8.73
N ASN A 153 -20.06 7.27 8.81
CA ASN A 153 -19.88 5.87 9.26
C ASN A 153 -19.76 5.71 10.79
N VAL A 154 -20.75 6.20 11.54
CA VAL A 154 -20.95 5.87 12.95
C VAL A 154 -22.00 4.76 13.04
N LYS A 155 -21.58 3.50 12.90
CA LYS A 155 -22.09 2.28 13.57
C LYS A 155 -21.91 1.03 12.69
N ASN A 156 -21.40 -0.01 13.34
CA ASN A 156 -21.35 -1.42 12.94
C ASN A 156 -20.13 -1.85 12.11
N LYS A 157 -19.08 -2.29 12.83
CA LYS A 157 -18.14 -3.29 12.33
C LYS A 157 -18.13 -4.44 13.33
N THR A 158 -18.55 -5.63 12.90
CA THR A 158 -18.44 -6.88 13.66
C THR A 158 -17.91 -7.93 12.69
N TYR A 159 -16.78 -8.56 13.03
CA TYR A 159 -16.11 -9.60 12.23
C TYR A 159 -16.40 -10.98 12.82
N ILE A 160 -16.47 -12.00 11.95
CA ILE A 160 -16.62 -13.43 12.30
C ILE A 160 -15.49 -14.20 11.60
N GLU A 161 -14.74 -15.00 12.36
CA GLU A 161 -13.75 -16.00 11.89
C GLU A 161 -14.30 -17.43 12.07
N ASN A 162 -13.76 -18.40 11.30
CA ASN A 162 -13.71 -19.85 11.65
C ASN A 162 -12.75 -20.66 10.72
N ASP A 163 -11.66 -21.17 11.31
CA ASP A 163 -11.19 -22.57 11.46
C ASP A 163 -11.27 -23.66 10.35
N LEU A 164 -10.13 -24.34 10.04
CA LEU A 164 -9.84 -25.80 10.23
C LEU A 164 -8.61 -26.39 9.45
N GLU A 165 -8.05 -27.48 9.99
CA GLU A 165 -6.72 -28.09 9.80
C GLU A 165 -6.47 -29.14 8.67
N SER A 166 -5.21 -29.14 8.20
CA SER A 166 -4.19 -30.19 7.84
C SER A 166 -4.45 -31.49 7.02
N LYS A 167 -3.50 -31.79 6.09
CA LYS A 167 -2.62 -33.00 6.00
C LYS A 167 -1.65 -32.97 4.79
N SER A 168 -0.43 -33.51 4.94
CA SER A 168 0.70 -33.47 3.96
C SER A 168 1.06 -34.85 3.37
N LYS A 169 1.68 -34.88 2.17
CA LYS A 169 2.57 -35.98 1.71
C LYS A 169 3.53 -35.62 0.55
N LYS A 170 4.82 -35.78 0.86
CA LYS A 170 6.07 -36.17 0.14
C LYS A 170 6.34 -35.90 -1.38
N GLU A 171 7.40 -35.11 -1.53
CA GLU A 171 8.40 -34.77 -2.57
C GLU A 171 8.87 -35.84 -3.59
N THR A 172 9.16 -35.38 -4.82
CA THR A 172 9.95 -36.03 -5.87
C THR A 172 10.89 -35.02 -6.53
N ASP A 173 12.12 -35.43 -6.85
CA ASP A 173 13.23 -34.63 -7.45
C ASP A 173 12.87 -34.01 -8.81
N ILE A 174 13.23 -32.73 -9.00
CA ILE A 174 12.94 -31.90 -10.18
C ILE A 174 14.25 -31.35 -10.79
N THR A 175 14.39 -31.42 -12.12
CA THR A 175 15.54 -30.92 -12.90
C THR A 175 15.50 -29.40 -13.14
N SER A 176 16.64 -28.75 -13.45
CA SER A 176 16.79 -27.28 -13.36
C SER A 176 15.94 -26.42 -14.31
N ASP A 177 15.46 -26.98 -15.43
CA ASP A 177 14.56 -26.27 -16.36
C ASP A 177 13.08 -26.31 -15.90
N ASP A 178 12.72 -27.28 -15.06
CA ASP A 178 11.38 -27.42 -14.50
C ASP A 178 11.12 -26.47 -13.31
N LEU A 179 12.11 -25.65 -12.90
CA LEU A 179 12.00 -24.73 -11.76
C LEU A 179 11.57 -23.30 -12.16
N ILE A 180 11.67 -22.96 -13.46
CA ILE A 180 11.25 -21.64 -13.95
C ILE A 180 9.73 -21.59 -13.91
N THR A 181 9.15 -20.50 -13.40
CA THR A 181 7.71 -20.30 -13.15
C THR A 181 7.04 -21.19 -12.12
N GLN A 182 7.73 -22.20 -11.58
CA GLN A 182 7.18 -23.04 -10.52
C GLN A 182 7.52 -22.46 -9.16
N TRP A 183 6.51 -22.42 -8.28
CA TRP A 183 6.80 -22.22 -6.86
C TRP A 183 7.50 -23.46 -6.31
N HIS A 184 8.34 -23.23 -5.30
CA HIS A 184 8.96 -24.27 -4.49
C HIS A 184 8.89 -23.88 -3.03
N SER A 185 8.39 -24.80 -2.20
CA SER A 185 8.38 -24.62 -0.75
C SER A 185 9.38 -25.54 -0.05
N LYS A 186 10.00 -25.03 1.01
CA LYS A 186 10.86 -25.81 1.90
C LYS A 186 10.61 -25.39 3.34
N TYR A 187 10.56 -26.37 4.23
CA TYR A 187 10.42 -26.14 5.67
C TYR A 187 11.68 -26.58 6.40
N ILE A 188 12.28 -25.69 7.17
CA ILE A 188 13.47 -25.97 7.98
C ILE A 188 13.31 -25.28 9.34
N GLU A 189 13.31 -26.07 10.42
CA GLU A 189 13.41 -25.56 11.80
C GLU A 189 12.41 -24.44 12.16
N GLY A 190 11.14 -24.59 11.78
CA GLY A 190 10.11 -23.58 12.06
C GLY A 190 9.98 -22.51 10.99
N ILE A 191 10.85 -22.46 9.98
CA ILE A 191 10.78 -21.47 8.90
C ILE A 191 10.28 -22.14 7.63
N ALA A 192 9.18 -21.64 7.07
CA ALA A 192 8.74 -21.97 5.73
C ALA A 192 9.33 -20.97 4.73
N LYS A 193 9.95 -21.48 3.66
CA LYS A 193 10.52 -20.69 2.57
C LYS A 193 9.84 -21.06 1.27
N TYR A 194 9.29 -20.08 0.59
CA TYR A 194 8.67 -20.22 -0.72
C TYR A 194 9.53 -19.45 -1.72
N ASN A 195 9.74 -19.99 -2.91
CA ASN A 195 10.47 -19.27 -3.96
C ASN A 195 9.96 -19.59 -5.34
N ILE A 196 10.18 -18.66 -6.26
CA ILE A 196 9.88 -18.78 -7.69
C ILE A 196 10.96 -18.05 -8.48
N MET A 197 11.33 -18.59 -9.64
CA MET A 197 12.21 -17.94 -10.61
C MET A 197 11.42 -17.54 -11.86
N ASN A 198 11.68 -16.36 -12.42
CA ASN A 198 11.11 -15.95 -13.71
C ASN A 198 12.01 -16.35 -14.90
N TYR A 199 11.54 -16.10 -16.13
CA TYR A 199 12.29 -16.39 -17.36
C TYR A 199 13.58 -15.57 -17.52
N SER A 200 13.71 -14.46 -16.81
CA SER A 200 14.90 -13.60 -16.84
C SER A 200 15.99 -14.09 -15.88
N GLY A 201 15.71 -15.08 -15.03
CA GLY A 201 16.62 -15.59 -14.00
C GLY A 201 16.53 -14.85 -12.66
N ASP A 202 15.51 -14.00 -12.46
CA ASP A 202 15.26 -13.34 -11.19
C ASP A 202 14.50 -14.27 -10.24
N TYR A 203 14.81 -14.19 -8.95
CA TYR A 203 14.16 -14.97 -7.91
C TYR A 203 13.35 -14.09 -6.96
N PHE A 204 12.18 -14.58 -6.58
CA PHE A 204 11.39 -14.01 -5.50
C PHE A 204 11.20 -15.05 -4.40
N PHE A 205 11.41 -14.64 -3.15
CA PHE A 205 11.35 -15.48 -1.97
C PHE A 205 10.36 -14.91 -0.97
N ILE A 206 9.56 -15.78 -0.35
CA ILE A 206 8.78 -15.48 0.85
C ILE A 206 9.34 -16.34 1.97
N ASN A 207 9.82 -15.70 3.03
CA ASN A 207 10.26 -16.35 4.24
C ASN A 207 9.20 -16.12 5.33
N CYS A 208 8.83 -17.19 6.02
CA CYS A 208 7.83 -17.14 7.08
C CYS A 208 8.34 -17.85 8.31
N ASP A 209 8.40 -17.12 9.43
CA ASP A 209 8.55 -17.76 10.73
C ASP A 209 7.20 -18.35 11.16
N LEU A 210 7.17 -19.67 11.35
CA LEU A 210 6.01 -20.40 11.85
C LEU A 210 6.14 -20.71 13.35
N LYS A 211 7.16 -20.20 14.03
CA LYS A 211 7.31 -20.34 15.48
C LYS A 211 6.27 -19.47 16.18
N SER A 212 5.71 -19.98 17.28
CA SER A 212 4.62 -19.36 18.06
C SER A 212 5.03 -18.11 18.86
N ASP A 213 6.30 -17.74 18.77
CA ASP A 213 6.85 -16.66 19.55
C ASP A 213 6.71 -15.44 18.65
N ASN A 214 6.11 -14.35 19.15
CA ASN A 214 5.73 -13.15 18.38
C ASN A 214 6.90 -12.42 17.65
N ASP A 215 8.04 -13.05 17.45
CA ASP A 215 9.16 -12.54 16.67
C ASP A 215 8.87 -12.65 15.17
N SER A 216 8.13 -11.67 14.64
CA SER A 216 7.93 -11.49 13.20
C SER A 216 9.23 -11.20 12.42
N GLY A 217 10.37 -11.11 13.11
CA GLY A 217 11.67 -10.75 12.55
C GLY A 217 12.18 -11.70 11.46
N ASN A 218 11.68 -12.94 11.35
CA ASN A 218 12.04 -13.88 10.27
C ASN A 218 10.96 -14.07 9.20
N THR A 219 9.88 -13.30 9.27
CA THR A 219 8.88 -13.21 8.20
C THR A 219 9.21 -11.99 7.34
N TYR A 220 9.46 -12.20 6.04
CA TYR A 220 9.89 -11.16 5.09
C TYR A 220 9.88 -11.69 3.66
N VAL A 221 10.01 -10.80 2.68
CA VAL A 221 10.29 -11.19 1.30
C VAL A 221 11.71 -10.80 0.90
N THR A 222 12.28 -11.57 -0.01
CA THR A 222 13.54 -11.23 -0.67
C THR A 222 13.33 -11.29 -2.17
N PHE A 223 13.89 -10.34 -2.88
CA PHE A 223 14.03 -10.37 -4.33
C PHE A 223 15.52 -10.45 -4.66
N LYS A 224 15.89 -11.31 -5.61
CA LYS A 224 17.25 -11.40 -6.14
C LYS A 224 17.20 -11.29 -7.64
N ASP A 225 17.88 -10.31 -8.21
CA ASP A 225 17.95 -10.18 -9.66
C ASP A 225 18.91 -11.21 -10.28
N LYS A 226 18.80 -11.38 -11.60
CA LYS A 226 19.65 -12.27 -12.40
C LYS A 226 21.16 -11.98 -12.28
N ASP A 227 21.52 -10.74 -11.93
CA ASP A 227 22.90 -10.30 -11.78
C ASP A 227 23.44 -10.58 -10.36
N GLY A 228 22.58 -11.05 -9.47
CA GLY A 228 22.90 -11.53 -8.13
C GLY A 228 22.69 -10.50 -7.02
N ASN A 229 22.18 -9.31 -7.33
CA ASN A 229 21.85 -8.31 -6.31
C ASN A 229 20.64 -8.78 -5.50
N GLU A 230 20.70 -8.62 -4.18
CA GLU A 230 19.67 -9.09 -3.26
C GLU A 230 19.04 -7.92 -2.51
N PHE A 231 17.71 -7.90 -2.49
CA PHE A 231 16.89 -6.87 -1.86
C PHE A 231 15.94 -7.57 -0.88
N SER A 232 16.07 -7.25 0.41
CA SER A 232 15.26 -7.83 1.47
C SER A 232 14.31 -6.78 2.03
N SER A 233 13.04 -7.14 2.23
CA SER A 233 12.09 -6.20 2.86
C SER A 233 12.50 -5.83 4.28
N LYS A 234 13.31 -6.64 4.99
CA LYS A 234 13.82 -6.28 6.33
C LYS A 234 14.70 -5.04 6.35
N ASP A 235 15.33 -4.71 5.23
CA ASP A 235 16.15 -3.52 5.09
C ASP A 235 15.24 -2.34 4.74
N ASP A 236 15.20 -1.33 5.60
CA ASP A 236 14.37 -0.14 5.42
C ASP A 236 14.74 0.70 4.20
N LYS A 237 15.91 0.42 3.60
CA LYS A 237 16.35 1.00 2.31
C LYS A 237 15.76 0.31 1.09
N ASN A 238 15.20 -0.89 1.26
CA ASN A 238 14.63 -1.68 0.18
C ASN A 238 13.12 -1.61 0.23
N GLU A 239 12.55 -0.85 -0.68
CA GLU A 239 11.11 -0.75 -0.87
C GLU A 239 10.67 -1.83 -1.85
N ILE A 240 9.93 -2.82 -1.36
CA ILE A 240 9.44 -3.93 -2.19
C ILE A 240 7.93 -3.81 -2.32
N THR A 241 7.45 -3.60 -3.55
CA THR A 241 6.02 -3.55 -3.87
C THR A 241 5.68 -4.62 -4.89
N ILE A 242 4.66 -5.44 -4.60
CA ILE A 242 4.22 -6.51 -5.48
C ILE A 242 2.92 -6.09 -6.16
N LEU A 243 2.92 -6.02 -7.48
CA LEU A 243 1.73 -5.72 -8.28
C LEU A 243 1.06 -7.04 -8.70
N ILE A 244 -0.11 -7.32 -8.14
CA ILE A 244 -0.89 -8.53 -8.38
C ILE A 244 -2.26 -8.12 -8.90
N ASN A 245 -2.64 -8.58 -10.10
CA ASN A 245 -3.94 -8.29 -10.72
C ASN A 245 -4.30 -6.78 -10.76
N GLY A 246 -3.28 -5.92 -10.92
CA GLY A 246 -3.44 -4.46 -10.97
C GLY A 246 -3.61 -3.77 -9.62
N ILE A 247 -3.40 -4.48 -8.51
CA ILE A 247 -3.37 -3.96 -7.14
C ILE A 247 -1.94 -4.04 -6.63
N ALA A 248 -1.43 -2.95 -6.05
CA ALA A 248 -0.10 -2.89 -5.46
C ALA A 248 -0.14 -3.26 -3.97
N TYR A 249 0.74 -4.17 -3.59
CA TYR A 249 0.93 -4.66 -2.22
C TYR A 249 2.35 -4.29 -1.77
N TRP A 250 2.46 -3.24 -0.97
CA TRP A 250 3.73 -2.85 -0.37
C TRP A 250 4.05 -3.80 0.80
N ILE A 251 5.31 -4.24 0.88
CA ILE A 251 5.79 -5.11 1.96
C ILE A 251 6.60 -4.27 2.95
N PRO A 252 6.09 -4.05 4.17
CA PRO A 252 6.78 -3.19 5.12
C PRO A 252 8.00 -3.91 5.74
N PRO A 253 9.01 -3.14 6.22
CA PRO A 253 10.19 -3.74 6.86
C PRO A 253 9.95 -4.47 8.18
N VAL A 254 8.83 -4.18 8.81
CA VAL A 254 8.40 -4.79 10.07
C VAL A 254 6.96 -5.28 9.89
N LEU A 255 6.61 -6.50 10.30
CA LEU A 255 5.32 -7.10 9.92
C LEU A 255 4.26 -7.17 11.03
N PHE A 256 4.50 -6.57 12.20
CA PHE A 256 3.57 -6.64 13.33
C PHE A 256 2.14 -6.19 13.00
N GLY A 257 1.19 -7.13 13.01
CA GLY A 257 -0.25 -6.86 12.96
C GLY A 257 -0.72 -6.07 11.73
N ARG A 258 0.02 -6.12 10.62
CA ARG A 258 -0.26 -5.28 9.44
C ARG A 258 -1.21 -5.95 8.46
N GLU A 259 -2.34 -5.30 8.18
CA GLU A 259 -3.29 -5.70 7.13
C GLU A 259 -2.58 -5.85 5.77
N GLU A 260 -1.53 -5.07 5.51
CA GLU A 260 -0.74 -5.10 4.27
C GLU A 260 -0.15 -6.48 3.99
N TRP A 261 0.48 -7.12 4.99
CA TRP A 261 1.05 -8.45 4.86
C TRP A 261 -0.04 -9.50 4.62
N TYR A 262 -1.09 -9.46 5.43
CA TYR A 262 -2.23 -10.36 5.30
C TYR A 262 -2.87 -10.28 3.91
N ASN A 263 -3.07 -9.06 3.41
CA ASN A 263 -3.64 -8.81 2.08
C ASN A 263 -2.71 -9.32 0.97
N PHE A 264 -1.39 -9.14 1.10
CA PHE A 264 -0.39 -9.67 0.18
C PHE A 264 -0.42 -11.21 0.14
N ILE A 265 -0.36 -11.87 1.30
CA ILE A 265 -0.33 -13.34 1.41
C ILE A 265 -1.58 -13.97 0.78
N ASN A 266 -2.75 -13.36 0.99
CA ASN A 266 -3.97 -13.82 0.33
C ASN A 266 -3.93 -13.59 -1.18
N ALA A 267 -3.43 -12.44 -1.62
CA ALA A 267 -3.39 -12.08 -3.04
C ALA A 267 -2.43 -12.95 -3.86
N ILE A 268 -1.23 -13.25 -3.34
CA ILE A 268 -0.16 -13.95 -4.06
C ILE A 268 -0.47 -15.43 -4.36
N LYS A 269 -1.53 -15.98 -3.74
CA LYS A 269 -2.05 -17.34 -4.02
C LYS A 269 -3.00 -17.41 -5.22
N THR A 270 -3.37 -16.27 -5.80
CA THR A 270 -4.33 -16.16 -6.89
C THR A 270 -3.82 -15.67 -8.26
N PRO A 271 -2.57 -15.18 -8.44
CA PRO A 271 -2.18 -14.56 -9.68
C PRO A 271 -1.77 -15.58 -10.74
N TYR A 272 -2.21 -15.33 -11.97
CA TYR A 272 -1.57 -15.89 -13.16
C TYR A 272 -0.27 -15.16 -13.52
N LYS A 273 -0.09 -13.94 -12.96
CA LYS A 273 1.07 -13.07 -13.17
C LYS A 273 1.17 -12.02 -12.07
N PHE A 274 2.39 -11.72 -11.63
CA PHE A 274 2.67 -10.59 -10.74
C PHE A 274 3.95 -9.89 -11.15
N LYS A 275 4.16 -8.66 -10.67
CA LYS A 275 5.41 -7.93 -10.84
C LYS A 275 5.99 -7.51 -9.50
N VAL A 276 7.31 -7.56 -9.37
CA VAL A 276 8.05 -7.05 -8.21
C VAL A 276 8.66 -5.71 -8.59
N TYR A 277 8.39 -4.68 -7.80
CA TYR A 277 8.97 -3.35 -7.94
C TYR A 277 9.90 -3.11 -6.75
N ILE A 278 11.14 -2.73 -7.04
CA ILE A 278 12.15 -2.37 -6.05
C ILE A 278 12.40 -0.87 -6.12
N ASN A 279 12.37 -0.15 -5.01
CA ASN A 279 12.76 1.27 -4.89
C ASN A 279 12.14 2.16 -5.99
N ASN A 280 10.86 1.96 -6.29
CA ASN A 280 10.10 2.73 -7.28
C ASN A 280 10.64 2.69 -8.72
N MET A 281 11.33 1.61 -9.10
CA MET A 281 11.71 1.36 -10.48
C MET A 281 10.48 1.46 -11.41
N LYS A 282 10.64 2.11 -12.57
CA LYS A 282 9.54 2.28 -13.53
C LYS A 282 9.05 0.95 -14.11
N GLU A 283 9.97 0.00 -14.27
CA GLU A 283 9.68 -1.32 -14.80
C GLU A 283 9.90 -2.37 -13.71
N GLY A 284 8.83 -3.07 -13.34
CA GLY A 284 8.89 -4.17 -12.37
C GLY A 284 9.26 -5.51 -13.01
N TYR A 285 9.90 -6.37 -12.23
CA TYR A 285 10.31 -7.72 -12.59
C TYR A 285 9.11 -8.65 -12.65
N GLU A 286 8.89 -9.26 -13.81
CA GLU A 286 7.68 -10.02 -14.09
C GLU A 286 7.82 -11.50 -13.75
N PHE A 287 6.81 -12.05 -13.09
CA PHE A 287 6.68 -13.47 -12.75
C PHE A 287 5.34 -13.99 -13.28
N ILE A 288 5.35 -15.17 -13.89
CA ILE A 288 4.16 -15.82 -14.46
C ILE A 288 4.09 -17.22 -13.84
N PRO A 289 3.47 -17.40 -12.67
CA PRO A 289 3.48 -18.69 -11.99
C PRO A 289 2.71 -19.78 -12.73
N GLU A 290 3.20 -21.02 -12.69
CA GLU A 290 2.40 -22.16 -13.14
C GLU A 290 1.30 -22.44 -12.11
N TYR A 291 0.04 -22.42 -12.56
CA TYR A 291 -1.16 -22.59 -11.73
C TYR A 291 -1.08 -23.81 -10.79
N LYS A 292 -0.57 -24.95 -11.28
CA LYS A 292 -0.44 -26.17 -10.47
C LYS A 292 0.50 -25.99 -9.28
N SER A 293 1.61 -25.27 -9.48
CA SER A 293 2.59 -25.01 -8.43
C SER A 293 2.07 -24.03 -7.38
N VAL A 294 1.26 -23.04 -7.80
CA VAL A 294 0.58 -22.12 -6.87
C VAL A 294 -0.33 -22.90 -5.93
N ASP A 295 -1.18 -23.76 -6.50
CA ASP A 295 -2.14 -24.56 -5.74
C ASP A 295 -1.47 -25.57 -4.79
N SER A 296 -0.35 -26.18 -5.19
CA SER A 296 0.34 -27.18 -4.38
C SER A 296 1.24 -26.55 -3.31
N GLU A 297 2.08 -25.59 -3.70
CA GLU A 297 3.14 -25.06 -2.85
C GLU A 297 2.65 -23.97 -1.92
N LEU A 298 1.83 -23.04 -2.41
CA LEU A 298 1.33 -21.92 -1.60
C LEU A 298 0.09 -22.27 -0.76
N LYS A 299 -0.34 -23.53 -0.79
CA LYS A 299 -1.51 -24.01 -0.06
C LYS A 299 -1.54 -23.60 1.41
N TYR A 300 -0.38 -23.62 2.07
CA TYR A 300 -0.23 -23.33 3.50
C TYR A 300 0.37 -21.96 3.79
N LEU A 301 0.48 -21.09 2.77
CA LEU A 301 1.06 -19.77 2.93
C LEU A 301 0.29 -18.90 3.94
N ASP A 302 -0.99 -19.16 4.17
CA ASP A 302 -1.79 -18.42 5.17
C ASP A 302 -1.25 -18.58 6.59
N LYS A 303 -0.46 -19.62 6.87
CA LYS A 303 0.25 -19.80 8.15
C LYS A 303 1.37 -18.78 8.35
N CYS A 304 1.78 -18.07 7.29
CA CYS A 304 2.73 -16.97 7.35
C CYS A 304 2.11 -15.69 7.91
N ASN A 305 0.80 -15.63 8.11
CA ASN A 305 0.17 -14.49 8.74
C ASN A 305 0.60 -14.45 10.21
N VAL A 306 1.28 -13.37 10.58
CA VAL A 306 1.55 -13.04 11.98
C VAL A 306 0.24 -12.57 12.61
N SER A 307 0.00 -12.96 13.86
CA SER A 307 -1.20 -12.61 14.62
C SER A 307 -1.46 -11.10 14.56
N LEU A 308 -2.68 -10.72 14.17
CA LEU A 308 -3.18 -9.34 14.28
C LEU A 308 -3.40 -8.96 15.74
#